data_AF-D5WQ94-F1
#
_entry.id   AF-D5WQ94-F1
#
_cell.length_a   1.000
_cell.length_b   1.000
_cell.length_c   1.000
_cell.angle_alpha   90.00
_cell.angle_beta   90.00
_cell.angle_gamma   90.00
#
_symmetry.space_group_name_H-M   'P 1'
#
loop_
_entity.id
_entity.type
_entity.pdbx_description
1 polymer ?
#
loop_
_entity_poly.entity_id
_entity_poly.type
_entity_poly.pdbx_seq_one_letter_code
_entity_poly.pdbx_strand_id
1 'polypeptide(L)' 'MVKSSVEDWLCKLRTNVKTVFGMPDYEAYLERHQRVHPEKPPLSRQEFYTQYLKDRYDSGSPTRCC' A
#
# COMPACT_ATOMS: atom_id res chain seq x y z
N MET A 1 35.52 10.66 -0.58
CA MET A 1 34.48 11.21 0.32
C MET A 1 33.28 11.69 -0.51
N VAL A 2 32.59 10.78 -1.22
CA VAL A 2 31.36 11.00 -2.02
C VAL A 2 30.66 9.63 -2.14
N LYS A 3 30.24 9.03 -1.03
CA LYS A 3 29.49 7.74 -1.09
C LYS A 3 28.15 7.79 -0.33
N SER A 4 28.03 8.66 0.67
CA SER A 4 26.82 8.75 1.51
C SER A 4 25.65 9.52 0.88
N SER A 5 25.87 10.46 -0.06
CA SER A 5 24.82 11.36 -0.54
C SER A 5 23.79 10.73 -1.49
N VAL A 6 24.12 9.59 -2.11
CA VAL A 6 23.21 8.91 -3.07
C VAL A 6 22.22 7.98 -2.37
N GLU A 7 22.62 7.38 -1.24
CA GLU A 7 21.79 6.42 -0.49
C GLU A 7 20.65 7.15 0.24
N ASP A 8 20.94 8.31 0.84
CA ASP A 8 19.95 9.19 1.48
C ASP A 8 18.89 9.71 0.49
N TRP A 9 19.28 9.93 -0.77
CA TRP A 9 18.38 10.45 -1.81
C TRP A 9 17.49 9.33 -2.38
N LEU A 10 18.04 8.13 -2.56
CA LEU A 10 17.27 6.94 -2.97
C LEU A 10 16.23 6.54 -1.92
N CYS A 11 16.58 6.62 -0.63
CA CYS A 11 15.65 6.32 0.45
C CYS A 11 14.49 7.33 0.51
N LYS A 12 14.78 8.63 0.32
CA LYS A 12 13.76 9.70 0.23
C LYS A 12 12.89 9.58 -1.03
N LEU A 13 13.44 9.16 -2.16
CA LEU A 13 12.66 8.92 -3.38
C LEU A 13 11.76 7.69 -3.28
N ARG A 14 12.19 6.61 -2.61
CA ARG A 14 11.39 5.39 -2.41
C ARG A 14 10.04 5.69 -1.74
N THR A 15 10.00 6.66 -0.83
CA THR A 15 8.76 7.08 -0.15
C THR A 15 7.85 7.94 -1.04
N ASN A 16 8.43 8.80 -1.89
CA ASN A 16 7.66 9.69 -2.76
C ASN A 16 7.09 8.99 -4.00
N VAL A 17 7.83 8.04 -4.60
CA VAL A 17 7.37 7.30 -5.78
C VAL A 17 6.10 6.50 -5.48
N LYS A 18 6.00 5.85 -4.31
CA LYS A 18 4.80 5.07 -3.93
C LYS A 18 3.52 5.91 -3.88
N THR A 19 3.65 7.15 -3.40
CA THR A 19 2.55 8.12 -3.34
C THR A 19 2.16 8.62 -4.73
N VAL A 20 3.14 8.92 -5.58
CA VAL A 20 2.91 9.42 -6.95
C VAL A 20 2.25 8.36 -7.84
N PHE A 21 2.62 7.08 -7.70
CA PHE A 21 2.07 5.99 -8.51
C PHE A 21 0.82 5.34 -7.91
N GLY A 22 0.36 5.77 -6.72
CA GLY A 22 -0.80 5.18 -6.04
C GLY A 22 -0.63 3.67 -5.81
N MET A 23 0.60 3.21 -5.62
CA MET A 23 0.89 1.79 -5.41
C MET A 23 0.60 1.42 -3.96
N PRO A 24 -0.15 0.33 -3.71
CA PRO A 24 -0.45 -0.07 -2.35
C PRO A 24 0.81 -0.66 -1.69
N ASP A 25 1.11 -0.17 -0.48
CA ASP A 25 2.27 -0.58 0.30
C ASP A 25 1.91 -1.71 1.27
N TYR A 26 2.46 -2.90 1.03
CA TYR A 26 2.15 -4.09 1.83
C TYR A 26 2.75 -4.03 3.24
N GLU A 27 3.91 -3.38 3.41
CA GLU A 27 4.57 -3.25 4.73
C GLU A 27 3.72 -2.37 5.65
N ALA A 28 3.28 -1.20 5.15
CA ALA A 28 2.36 -0.31 5.87
C ALA A 28 0.99 -0.98 6.15
N TYR A 29 0.51 -1.84 5.24
CA TYR A 29 -0.68 -2.66 5.50
C TYR A 29 -0.47 -3.59 6.69
N LEU A 30 0.66 -4.31 6.77
CA LEU A 30 0.95 -5.22 7.88
C LEU A 30 1.06 -4.48 9.21
N GLU A 31 1.76 -3.36 9.26
CA GLU A 31 1.87 -2.53 10.48
C GLU A 31 0.50 -2.08 10.97
N ARG A 32 -0.36 -1.61 10.05
CA ARG A 32 -1.73 -1.22 10.38
C ARG A 32 -2.57 -2.42 10.79
N HIS A 33 -2.46 -3.55 10.09
CA HIS A 33 -3.20 -4.76 10.39
C HIS A 33 -2.89 -5.28 11.80
N GLN A 34 -1.61 -5.29 12.19
CA GLN A 34 -1.19 -5.69 13.53
C GLN A 34 -1.75 -4.75 14.61
N ARG A 35 -1.88 -3.45 14.32
CA ARG A 35 -2.44 -2.46 15.26
C ARG A 35 -3.96 -2.55 15.37
N VAL A 36 -4.66 -2.79 14.26
CA VAL A 36 -6.13 -2.72 14.19
C VAL A 36 -6.77 -4.09 14.45
N HIS A 37 -6.16 -5.17 13.95
CA HIS A 37 -6.67 -6.53 14.01
C HIS A 37 -5.54 -7.52 14.39
N PRO A 38 -5.02 -7.46 15.62
CA PRO A 38 -3.99 -8.40 16.09
C PRO A 38 -4.50 -9.85 16.18
N GLU A 39 -5.82 -10.04 16.27
CA GLU A 39 -6.46 -11.35 16.40
C GLU A 39 -6.67 -12.09 15.07
N LYS A 40 -6.48 -11.42 13.93
CA LYS A 40 -6.70 -12.00 12.59
C LYS A 40 -5.36 -12.20 11.86
N PRO A 41 -5.22 -13.25 11.05
CA PRO A 41 -4.07 -13.36 10.16
C PRO A 41 -4.17 -12.27 9.07
N PRO A 42 -3.06 -11.58 8.73
CA PRO A 42 -3.05 -10.65 7.62
C PRO A 42 -3.25 -11.37 6.29
N LEU A 43 -3.82 -10.67 5.31
CA LEU A 43 -3.94 -11.17 3.93
C LEU A 43 -2.55 -11.43 3.34
N SER A 44 -2.45 -12.44 2.47
CA SER A 44 -1.24 -12.61 1.68
C SER A 44 -1.04 -11.40 0.75
N ARG A 45 0.21 -11.19 0.30
CA ARG A 45 0.54 -10.09 -0.61
C ARG A 45 -0.38 -10.07 -1.82
N GLN A 46 -0.60 -11.22 -2.46
CA GLN A 46 -1.42 -11.31 -3.66
C GLN A 46 -2.89 -10.98 -3.37
N GLU A 47 -3.45 -11.50 -2.27
CA GLU A 47 -4.82 -11.20 -1.87
C GLU A 47 -5.01 -9.71 -1.55
N PHE A 48 -4.03 -9.08 -0.90
CA PHE A 48 -4.04 -7.65 -0.65
C PHE A 48 -4.08 -6.84 -1.95
N TYR A 49 -3.26 -7.19 -2.95
CA TYR A 49 -3.30 -6.53 -4.26
C TYR A 49 -4.63 -6.77 -4.98
N THR A 50 -5.15 -8.00 -4.97
CA THR A 50 -6.45 -8.33 -5.58
C THR A 50 -7.58 -7.55 -4.94
N GLN A 51 -7.64 -7.49 -3.59
CA GLN A 51 -8.64 -6.71 -2.86
C GLN A 51 -8.49 -5.22 -3.16
N TYR A 52 -7.27 -4.68 -3.21
CA TYR A 52 -7.02 -3.29 -3.57
C TYR A 52 -7.52 -2.96 -4.99
N LEU A 53 -7.23 -3.82 -5.96
CA LEU A 53 -7.71 -3.65 -7.34
C LEU A 53 -9.23 -3.76 -7.42
N LYS A 54 -9.82 -4.68 -6.66
CA LYS A 54 -11.27 -4.84 -6.55
C LYS A 54 -11.91 -3.57 -5.97
N ASP A 55 -11.42 -3.07 -4.84
CA ASP A 55 -11.96 -1.84 -4.23
C ASP A 55 -11.81 -0.63 -5.16
N ARG A 56 -10.70 -0.56 -5.92
CA ARG A 56 -10.40 0.56 -6.83
C ARG A 56 -11.18 0.52 -8.15
N TYR A 57 -11.39 -0.66 -8.73
CA TYR A 57 -11.92 -0.81 -10.10
C TYR A 57 -13.24 -1.59 -10.17
N ASP A 58 -13.49 -2.50 -9.22
CA ASP A 58 -14.69 -3.33 -9.12
C ASP A 58 -15.77 -2.72 -8.20
N SER A 59 -15.49 -1.56 -7.58
CA SER A 59 -16.51 -0.71 -6.92
C SER A 59 -17.55 -0.12 -7.90
N GLY A 60 -17.61 -0.64 -9.13
CA GLY A 60 -18.56 -0.33 -10.20
C GLY A 60 -20.01 -0.76 -9.96
N SER A 61 -20.43 -0.90 -8.71
CA SER A 61 -21.84 -0.71 -8.37
C SER A 61 -21.96 0.60 -7.63
N PRO A 62 -22.26 1.72 -8.31
CA PRO A 62 -23.00 2.75 -7.60
C PRO A 62 -24.24 2.04 -7.08
N THR A 63 -24.39 1.92 -5.78
CA THR A 63 -25.71 1.95 -5.18
C THR A 63 -26.28 3.29 -5.60
N ARG A 64 -26.79 3.36 -6.83
CA ARG A 64 -27.67 4.41 -7.30
C ARG A 64 -28.83 4.34 -6.34
N CYS A 65 -28.76 5.19 -5.33
CA CYS A 65 -29.91 5.52 -4.53
C CYS A 65 -30.89 6.13 -5.53
N CYS A 66 -31.95 5.37 -5.81
CA CYS A 66 -33.15 5.84 -6.47
C CYS A 66 -33.67 7.10 -5.77
#